data_AF-A0A1F7UW30-F1
#
_entry.id   AF-A0A1F7UW30-F1
#
_cell.length_a   1.000
_cell.length_b   1.000
_cell.length_c   1.000
_cell.angle_alpha   90.00
_cell.angle_beta   90.00
_cell.angle_gamma   90.00
#
_symmetry.space_group_name_H-M   'P 1'
#
loop_
_entity.id
_entity.type
_entity.pdbx_description
1 polymer ?
#
loop_
_entity_poly.entity_id
_entity_poly.type
_entity_poly.pdbx_seq_one_letter_code
_entity_poly.pdbx_strand_id
1 'polypeptide(L)'
;MKISAKLPQFGNETVLLIAAGQLGTAFYLVSNGELTKVASFELAKPKYSDHEGKFFRRGRGKIFAAGAVYEFDKQGMIKEFLRELEGQIKTLMSKYKVTASYLYAPAHLMRQIKARIAKILGDSYRMSFRGNYHNSHPFELLEMIGARKARRAIRRSVAPTNREVIKILRRG
;
A
#
# COMPACT_ATOMS: atom_id res chain seq x y z
N MET A 1 11.11 -13.07 -12.99
CA MET A 1 10.32 -12.88 -14.24
C MET A 1 10.95 -11.74 -15.02
N LYS A 2 11.13 -11.86 -16.35
CA LYS A 2 11.69 -10.76 -17.16
C LYS A 2 10.62 -9.70 -17.44
N ILE A 3 10.98 -8.43 -17.31
CA ILE A 3 10.09 -7.29 -17.55
C ILE A 3 10.13 -6.95 -19.04
N SER A 4 8.96 -6.87 -19.68
CA SER A 4 8.86 -6.47 -21.08
C SER A 4 9.43 -5.05 -21.30
N ALA A 5 10.05 -4.80 -22.45
CA ALA A 5 10.61 -3.49 -22.82
C ALA A 5 9.56 -2.36 -22.84
N LYS A 6 8.26 -2.70 -22.93
CA LYS A 6 7.15 -1.74 -22.89
C LYS A 6 6.85 -1.22 -21.48
N LEU A 7 7.32 -1.90 -20.44
CA LEU A 7 7.12 -1.52 -19.05
C LEU A 7 8.33 -0.71 -18.53
N PRO A 8 8.16 0.09 -17.46
CA PRO A 8 9.25 0.86 -16.89
C PRO A 8 10.45 -0.04 -16.52
N GLN A 9 11.54 0.16 -17.24
CA GLN A 9 12.83 -0.45 -16.92
C GLN A 9 13.52 0.44 -15.89
N PHE A 10 13.94 -0.15 -14.77
CA PHE A 10 14.58 0.59 -13.69
C PHE A 10 16.11 0.58 -13.78
N GLY A 11 16.69 0.12 -14.89
CA GLY A 11 18.14 0.20 -15.18
C GLY A 11 19.01 -0.13 -13.95
N ASN A 12 19.69 0.89 -13.44
CA ASN A 12 20.61 0.82 -12.29
C ASN A 12 19.92 0.97 -10.92
N GLU A 13 18.62 1.22 -10.87
CA GLU A 13 17.85 1.31 -9.63
C GLU A 13 17.40 -0.07 -9.18
N THR A 14 17.60 -0.36 -7.89
CA THR A 14 16.98 -1.50 -7.24
C THR A 14 15.71 -1.02 -6.57
N VAL A 15 14.57 -1.49 -7.07
CA VAL A 15 13.26 -0.97 -6.69
C VAL A 15 12.48 -1.98 -5.88
N LEU A 16 11.93 -1.54 -4.76
CA LEU A 16 11.02 -2.33 -3.92
C LEU A 16 9.58 -1.94 -4.18
N LEU A 17 8.76 -2.90 -4.59
CA LEU A 17 7.31 -2.76 -4.70
C LEU A 17 6.66 -3.43 -3.48
N ILE A 18 5.82 -2.68 -2.78
CA ILE A 18 5.13 -3.12 -1.57
C ILE A 18 3.63 -3.16 -1.87
N ALA A 19 3.06 -4.35 -2.05
CA ALA A 19 1.64 -4.56 -2.33
C ALA A 19 0.91 -5.02 -1.07
N ALA A 20 0.42 -4.05 -0.29
CA ALA A 20 -0.32 -4.29 0.93
C ALA A 20 -1.82 -4.47 0.64
N GLY A 21 -2.42 -5.45 1.30
CA GLY A 21 -3.86 -5.69 1.40
C GLY A 21 -4.37 -5.40 2.81
N GLN A 22 -5.53 -5.95 3.14
CA GLN A 22 -6.13 -5.79 4.48
C GLN A 22 -5.44 -6.67 5.54
N LEU A 23 -5.04 -7.87 5.16
CA LEU A 23 -4.48 -8.87 6.07
C LEU A 23 -3.12 -9.42 5.60
N GLY A 24 -2.65 -9.04 4.41
CA GLY A 24 -1.41 -9.58 3.86
C GLY A 24 -0.65 -8.54 3.06
N THR A 25 0.63 -8.80 2.83
CA THR A 25 1.49 -7.99 1.96
C THR A 25 2.37 -8.89 1.12
N ALA A 26 2.57 -8.49 -0.13
CA ALA A 26 3.58 -9.07 -1.01
C ALA A 26 4.65 -8.04 -1.35
N PHE A 27 5.91 -8.49 -1.38
CA PHE A 27 7.07 -7.67 -1.68
C PHE A 27 7.73 -8.18 -2.96
N TYR A 28 7.94 -7.27 -3.91
CA TYR A 28 8.62 -7.57 -5.16
C TYR A 28 9.83 -6.67 -5.32
N LEU A 29 10.94 -7.26 -5.72
CA LEU A 29 12.16 -6.55 -6.08
C LEU A 29 12.24 -6.44 -7.60
N VAL A 30 12.57 -5.25 -8.08
CA VAL A 30 12.86 -5.00 -9.48
C VAL A 30 14.29 -4.52 -9.60
N SER A 31 15.11 -5.24 -10.36
CA SER A 31 16.51 -4.91 -10.61
C SER A 31 16.94 -5.50 -11.94
N ASN A 32 17.74 -4.78 -12.72
CA ASN A 32 18.30 -5.27 -13.99
C ASN A 32 17.26 -5.84 -14.98
N GLY A 33 16.07 -5.26 -15.03
CA GLY A 33 14.97 -5.72 -15.89
C GLY A 33 14.30 -7.02 -15.44
N GLU A 34 14.61 -7.49 -14.23
CA GLU A 34 13.97 -8.63 -13.60
C GLU A 34 13.05 -8.19 -12.46
N LEU A 35 11.93 -8.87 -12.35
CA LEU A 35 10.96 -8.74 -11.28
C LEU A 35 10.88 -10.06 -10.52
N THR A 36 11.12 -10.02 -9.22
CA THR A 36 11.16 -11.21 -8.36
C THR A 36 10.39 -10.96 -7.08
N LYS A 37 9.50 -11.89 -6.69
CA LYS A 37 8.84 -11.86 -5.39
C LYS A 37 9.87 -12.28 -4.33
N VAL A 38 10.17 -11.39 -3.39
CA VAL A 38 11.23 -11.61 -2.39
C VAL A 38 10.69 -11.98 -1.01
N ALA A 39 9.45 -11.58 -0.71
CA ALA A 39 8.78 -11.92 0.54
C ALA A 39 7.26 -11.77 0.40
N SER A 40 6.52 -12.43 1.28
CA SER A 40 5.12 -12.13 1.56
C SER A 40 4.75 -12.62 2.95
N PHE A 41 3.73 -12.00 3.54
CA PHE A 41 3.11 -12.51 4.76
C PHE A 41 1.61 -12.31 4.68
N GLU A 42 0.88 -13.13 5.42
CA GLU A 42 -0.57 -13.03 5.62
C GLU A 42 -0.86 -13.27 7.11
N LEU A 43 -1.70 -12.41 7.68
CA LEU A 43 -2.26 -12.58 9.02
C LEU A 43 -3.45 -13.52 8.95
N ALA A 44 -3.61 -14.32 9.99
CA ALA A 44 -4.77 -15.19 10.13
C ALA A 44 -6.06 -14.36 10.08
N LYS A 45 -7.02 -14.78 9.24
CA LYS A 45 -8.34 -14.16 9.24
C LYS A 45 -9.00 -14.42 10.59
N PRO A 46 -9.71 -13.43 11.17
CA PRO A 46 -10.63 -13.74 12.25
C PRO A 46 -11.60 -14.82 11.82
N LYS A 47 -11.80 -15.81 12.69
CA LYS A 47 -12.99 -16.64 12.60
C LYS A 47 -14.17 -15.76 12.96
N TYR A 48 -14.90 -15.28 11.96
CA TYR A 48 -16.24 -14.75 12.17
C TYR A 48 -17.07 -15.92 12.70
N SER A 49 -17.44 -15.86 13.97
CA SER A 49 -18.46 -16.75 14.50
C SER A 49 -19.79 -16.24 13.95
N ASP A 50 -20.38 -16.95 12.99
CA ASP A 50 -21.72 -16.66 12.47
C ASP A 50 -22.83 -16.77 13.56
N HIS A 51 -22.46 -16.96 14.83
CA HIS A 51 -23.34 -16.92 15.99
C HIS A 51 -23.54 -15.53 16.60
N GLU A 52 -23.33 -14.45 15.86
CA GLU A 52 -23.57 -13.08 16.35
C GLU A 52 -24.89 -12.49 15.81
N GLY A 53 -25.99 -13.19 16.08
CA GLY A 53 -27.32 -12.58 16.11
C GLY A 53 -27.66 -12.18 17.54
N LYS A 54 -27.66 -10.87 17.86
CA LYS A 54 -28.28 -10.38 19.10
C LYS A 54 -29.77 -10.71 19.06
N PHE A 55 -30.19 -11.80 19.67
CA PHE A 55 -31.60 -12.02 19.99
C PHE A 55 -31.89 -11.42 21.37
N PHE A 56 -32.53 -10.27 21.40
CA PHE A 56 -33.21 -9.80 22.61
C PHE A 56 -34.56 -10.52 22.70
N ARG A 57 -34.65 -11.62 23.44
CA ARG A 57 -35.96 -12.10 23.91
C ARG A 57 -36.42 -11.20 25.05
N ARG A 58 -37.28 -10.22 24.74
CA ARG A 58 -37.95 -9.39 25.75
C ARG A 58 -39.17 -10.13 26.29
N GLY A 59 -39.25 -10.24 27.62
CA GLY A 59 -40.46 -10.68 28.33
C GLY A 59 -40.55 -9.95 29.67
N ARG A 60 -41.68 -9.29 29.95
CA ARG A 60 -42.01 -8.62 31.23
C ARG A 60 -40.91 -7.71 31.83
N GLY A 61 -40.31 -6.84 31.01
CA GLY A 61 -39.49 -5.72 31.51
C GLY A 61 -38.18 -6.07 32.22
N LYS A 62 -37.71 -7.33 32.17
CA LYS A 62 -36.41 -7.74 32.75
C LYS A 62 -35.50 -8.32 31.66
N ILE A 63 -34.23 -7.89 31.66
CA ILE A 63 -33.16 -8.42 30.80
C ILE A 63 -32.53 -9.61 31.52
N PHE A 64 -32.59 -10.81 30.95
CA PHE A 64 -32.15 -12.05 31.63
C PHE A 64 -30.74 -12.54 31.23
N ALA A 65 -30.08 -11.93 30.24
CA ALA A 65 -28.69 -12.23 29.92
C ALA A 65 -28.04 -11.05 29.16
N ALA A 66 -26.82 -10.70 29.55
CA ALA A 66 -25.90 -9.87 28.76
C ALA A 66 -24.65 -10.72 28.49
N GLY A 67 -24.53 -11.23 27.26
CA GLY A 67 -23.27 -11.81 26.79
C GLY A 67 -22.34 -10.69 26.38
N ALA A 68 -21.10 -10.70 26.86
CA ALA A 68 -20.05 -9.87 26.30
C ALA A 68 -19.84 -10.29 24.84
N VAL A 69 -20.14 -9.37 23.92
CA VAL A 69 -19.80 -9.53 22.51
C VAL A 69 -18.28 -9.68 22.46
N TYR A 70 -17.76 -10.73 21.82
CA TYR A 70 -16.34 -10.84 21.54
C TYR A 70 -16.02 -9.80 20.46
N GLU A 71 -15.88 -8.53 20.87
CA GLU A 71 -15.53 -7.46 19.95
C GLU A 71 -14.16 -7.78 19.37
N PHE A 72 -14.17 -8.10 18.10
CA PHE A 72 -12.98 -8.36 17.33
C PHE A 72 -11.99 -7.18 17.43
N ASP A 73 -10.80 -7.42 17.98
CA ASP A 73 -9.76 -6.39 18.15
C ASP A 73 -9.10 -6.02 16.81
N LYS A 74 -9.84 -5.25 16.01
CA LYS A 74 -9.38 -4.68 14.74
C LYS A 74 -8.11 -3.84 14.94
N GLN A 75 -7.96 -3.15 16.07
CA GLN A 75 -6.81 -2.30 16.31
C GLN A 75 -5.55 -3.11 16.58
N GLY A 76 -5.66 -4.17 17.39
CA GLY A 76 -4.60 -5.14 17.65
C GLY A 76 -4.07 -5.76 16.37
N MET A 77 -4.96 -6.22 15.48
CA MET A 77 -4.54 -6.77 14.19
C MET A 77 -3.85 -5.73 13.29
N ILE A 78 -4.35 -4.50 13.21
CA ILE A 78 -3.70 -3.46 12.40
C ILE A 78 -2.30 -3.17 12.97
N LYS A 79 -2.16 -3.14 14.29
CA LYS A 79 -0.86 -2.94 14.94
C LYS A 79 0.11 -4.08 14.64
N GLU A 80 -0.36 -5.32 14.71
CA GLU A 80 0.41 -6.51 14.36
C GLU A 80 0.82 -6.48 12.87
N PHE A 81 -0.12 -6.21 11.98
CA PHE A 81 0.13 -6.06 10.54
C PHE A 81 1.23 -5.03 10.27
N LEU A 82 1.13 -3.86 10.91
CA LEU A 82 2.12 -2.79 10.74
C LEU A 82 3.49 -3.18 11.31
N ARG A 83 3.53 -3.95 12.40
CA ARG A 83 4.77 -4.45 12.99
C ARG A 83 5.47 -5.43 12.06
N GLU A 84 4.73 -6.41 11.53
CA GLU A 84 5.29 -7.38 10.58
C GLU A 84 5.73 -6.71 9.28
N LEU A 85 4.93 -5.78 8.76
CA LEU A 85 5.29 -4.98 7.59
C LEU A 85 6.61 -4.22 7.81
N GLU A 86 6.74 -3.55 8.96
CA GLU A 86 7.95 -2.80 9.34
C GLU A 86 9.17 -3.71 9.46
N GLY A 87 9.04 -4.87 10.11
CA GLY A 87 10.11 -5.86 10.24
C GLY A 87 10.60 -6.35 8.87
N GLN A 88 9.67 -6.77 8.01
CA GLN A 88 10.00 -7.25 6.66
C GLN A 88 10.67 -6.18 5.81
N ILE A 89 10.17 -4.93 5.84
CA ILE A 89 10.80 -3.84 5.08
C ILE A 89 12.24 -3.60 5.58
N LYS A 90 12.49 -3.56 6.89
CA LYS A 90 13.84 -3.38 7.43
C LYS A 90 14.79 -4.48 6.97
N THR A 91 14.35 -5.73 7.01
CA THR A 91 15.14 -6.87 6.52
C THR A 91 15.41 -6.78 5.02
N LEU A 92 14.44 -6.35 4.21
CA LEU A 92 14.63 -6.20 2.77
C LEU A 92 15.56 -5.02 2.44
N MET A 93 15.46 -3.90 3.17
CA MET A 93 16.31 -2.73 2.99
C MET A 93 17.77 -2.99 3.40
N SER A 94 18.01 -3.85 4.39
CA SER A 94 19.38 -4.24 4.78
C SER A 94 19.97 -5.28 3.82
N LYS A 95 19.15 -6.21 3.34
CA LYS A 95 19.57 -7.28 2.42
C LYS A 95 19.79 -6.78 0.99
N TYR A 96 18.95 -5.87 0.53
CA TYR A 96 18.97 -5.33 -0.83
C TYR A 96 19.26 -3.84 -0.77
N LYS A 97 20.17 -3.35 -1.62
CA LYS A 97 20.53 -1.92 -1.70
C LYS A 97 19.45 -1.14 -2.45
N VAL A 98 18.25 -1.05 -1.85
CA VAL A 98 17.05 -0.44 -2.46
C VAL A 98 17.25 1.06 -2.62
N THR A 99 17.13 1.55 -3.86
CA THR A 99 17.26 2.97 -4.21
C THR A 99 15.91 3.65 -4.43
N ALA A 100 14.85 2.88 -4.71
CA ALA A 100 13.50 3.41 -4.85
C ALA A 100 12.44 2.43 -4.32
N SER A 101 11.36 2.98 -3.78
CA SER A 101 10.27 2.20 -3.19
C SER A 101 8.91 2.76 -3.59
N TYR A 102 7.98 1.86 -3.91
CA TYR A 102 6.60 2.18 -4.29
C TYR A 102 5.63 1.40 -3.40
N LEU A 103 4.64 2.10 -2.84
CA LEU A 103 3.61 1.51 -1.97
C LEU A 103 2.26 1.42 -2.69
N TYR A 104 1.63 0.26 -2.60
CA TYR A 104 0.25 0.01 -2.99
C TYR A 104 -0.52 -0.43 -1.75
N ALA A 105 -1.55 0.32 -1.36
CA ALA A 105 -2.32 -0.02 -0.17
C ALA A 105 -3.77 0.48 -0.22
N PRO A 106 -4.71 -0.20 0.47
CA PRO A 106 -6.07 0.27 0.62
C PRO A 106 -6.13 1.65 1.26
N ALA A 107 -7.12 2.47 0.86
CA ALA A 107 -7.23 3.85 1.32
C ALA A 107 -7.28 3.98 2.86
N HIS A 108 -7.95 3.05 3.53
CA HIS A 108 -8.12 3.04 4.99
C HIS A 108 -6.82 2.69 5.75
N LEU A 109 -5.88 1.97 5.13
CA LEU A 109 -4.57 1.64 5.73
C LEU A 109 -3.44 2.56 5.27
N MET A 110 -3.59 3.20 4.10
CA MET A 110 -2.56 4.02 3.47
C MET A 110 -1.94 5.04 4.42
N ARG A 111 -2.76 5.77 5.19
CA ARG A 111 -2.27 6.79 6.13
C ARG A 111 -1.36 6.19 7.20
N GLN A 112 -1.78 5.08 7.78
CA GLN A 112 -1.06 4.40 8.88
C GLN A 112 0.23 3.77 8.38
N ILE A 113 0.16 3.07 7.25
CA ILE A 113 1.34 2.47 6.60
C ILE A 113 2.34 3.55 6.23
N LYS A 114 1.90 4.60 5.52
CA LYS A 114 2.79 5.69 5.06
C LYS A 114 3.53 6.35 6.22
N ALA A 115 2.85 6.61 7.34
CA ALA A 115 3.46 7.23 8.52
C ALA A 115 4.61 6.40 9.11
N ARG A 116 4.53 5.06 9.04
CA ARG A 116 5.59 4.17 9.52
C ARG A 116 6.67 3.95 8.47
N ILE A 117 6.29 3.59 7.25
CA ILE A 117 7.26 3.22 6.23
C ILE A 117 8.09 4.41 5.76
N ALA A 118 7.56 5.65 5.78
CA ALA A 118 8.33 6.82 5.37
C ALA A 118 9.54 7.05 6.27
N LYS A 119 9.46 6.67 7.55
CA LYS A 119 10.59 6.75 8.49
C LYS A 119 11.67 5.70 8.20
N ILE A 120 11.30 4.57 7.60
CA ILE A 120 12.21 3.45 7.31
C ILE A 120 12.84 3.62 5.93
N LEU A 121 12.01 3.96 4.94
CA LEU A 121 12.41 4.09 3.54
C LEU A 121 13.12 5.41 3.26
N GLY A 122 12.85 6.46 4.04
CA GLY A 122 13.43 7.79 3.85
C GLY A 122 13.29 8.29 2.41
N ASP A 123 14.41 8.70 1.82
CA ASP A 123 14.47 9.25 0.47
C ASP A 123 14.19 8.23 -0.65
N SER A 124 14.30 6.93 -0.35
CA SER A 124 13.96 5.89 -1.32
C SER A 124 12.45 5.85 -1.59
N TYR A 125 11.61 6.40 -0.71
CA TYR A 125 10.16 6.42 -0.91
C TYR A 125 9.76 7.38 -2.04
N ARG A 126 9.35 6.83 -3.19
CA ARG A 126 9.01 7.64 -4.38
C ARG A 126 7.54 7.96 -4.50
N MET A 127 6.66 6.98 -4.28
CA MET A 127 5.23 7.16 -4.52
C MET A 127 4.35 6.13 -3.81
N SER A 128 3.06 6.49 -3.68
CA SER A 128 2.00 5.59 -3.26
C SER A 128 0.82 5.56 -4.23
N PHE A 129 0.15 4.41 -4.27
CA PHE A 129 -1.07 4.14 -5.01
C PHE A 129 -2.14 3.62 -4.06
N ARG A 130 -3.33 4.22 -4.13
CA ARG A 130 -4.48 3.81 -3.31
C ARG A 130 -5.24 2.71 -4.05
N GLY A 131 -5.58 1.64 -3.34
CA GLY A 131 -6.36 0.51 -3.83
C GLY A 131 -5.86 -0.81 -3.23
N ASN A 132 -6.67 -1.86 -3.33
CA ASN A 132 -6.28 -3.19 -2.88
C ASN A 132 -5.62 -3.94 -4.05
N TYR A 133 -4.29 -4.02 -4.04
CA TYR A 133 -3.50 -4.65 -5.12
C TYR A 133 -2.71 -5.85 -4.62
N HIS A 134 -3.09 -6.40 -3.45
CA HIS A 134 -2.37 -7.51 -2.84
C HIS A 134 -2.31 -8.75 -3.76
N ASN A 135 -3.40 -9.01 -4.48
CA ASN A 135 -3.53 -10.13 -5.43
C ASN A 135 -3.34 -9.71 -6.89
N SER A 136 -2.98 -8.45 -7.15
CA SER A 136 -2.76 -7.97 -8.51
C SER A 136 -1.51 -8.60 -9.11
N HIS A 137 -1.53 -8.80 -10.42
CA HIS A 137 -0.35 -9.28 -11.10
C HIS A 137 0.77 -8.22 -10.98
N PRO A 138 2.01 -8.61 -10.67
CA PRO A 138 3.10 -7.65 -10.47
C PRO A 138 3.36 -6.71 -11.67
N PHE A 139 3.05 -7.13 -12.89
CA PHE A 139 3.16 -6.28 -14.08
C PHE A 139 2.13 -5.14 -14.08
N GLU A 140 0.93 -5.35 -13.53
CA GLU A 140 -0.05 -4.27 -13.35
C GLU A 140 0.50 -3.17 -12.43
N LEU A 141 1.22 -3.57 -11.37
CA LEU A 141 1.88 -2.63 -10.46
C LEU A 141 2.88 -1.75 -11.22
N LEU A 142 3.65 -2.34 -12.14
CA LEU A 142 4.62 -1.63 -12.98
C LEU A 142 3.94 -0.68 -13.97
N GLU A 143 2.85 -1.11 -14.61
CA GLU A 143 2.07 -0.27 -15.52
C GLU A 143 1.55 0.99 -14.82
N MET A 144 1.09 0.86 -13.57
CA MET A 144 0.63 1.99 -12.78
C MET A 144 1.75 3.03 -12.54
N ILE A 145 2.99 2.58 -12.35
CA ILE A 145 4.16 3.47 -12.25
C ILE A 145 4.38 4.19 -13.56
N GLY A 146 4.40 3.47 -14.68
CA GLY A 146 4.58 4.03 -16.02
C GLY A 146 3.54 5.08 -16.35
N ALA A 147 2.25 4.74 -16.20
CA ALA A 147 1.13 5.62 -16.48
C ALA A 147 1.19 6.92 -15.65
N ARG A 148 1.59 6.82 -14.37
CA ARG A 148 1.66 7.99 -13.49
C ARG A 148 2.89 8.87 -13.76
N LYS A 149 4.04 8.27 -14.13
CA LYS A 149 5.21 9.02 -14.61
C LYS A 149 4.87 9.79 -15.90
N ALA A 150 4.21 9.14 -16.86
CA ALA A 150 3.78 9.77 -18.12
C ALA A 150 2.83 10.96 -17.88
N ARG A 151 1.80 10.78 -17.04
CA ARG A 151 0.87 11.88 -16.67
C ARG A 151 1.58 13.07 -16.00
N ARG A 152 2.60 12.81 -15.18
CA ARG A 152 3.41 13.88 -14.55
C ARG A 152 4.27 14.62 -15.58
N ALA A 153 4.84 13.93 -16.55
CA ALA A 153 5.62 14.55 -17.62
C ALA A 153 4.74 15.48 -18.48
N ILE A 154 3.55 15.02 -18.89
CA ILE A 154 2.59 15.83 -19.65
C ILE A 154 2.15 17.07 -18.86
N ARG A 155 1.84 16.92 -17.56
CA ARG A 155 1.48 18.09 -16.73
C ARG A 155 2.61 19.11 -16.61
N ARG A 156 3.86 18.67 -16.60
CA ARG A 156 5.02 19.57 -16.54
C ARG A 156 5.24 20.31 -17.85
N SER A 157 4.98 19.68 -19.00
CA SER A 157 5.10 20.34 -20.30
C SER A 157 3.97 21.34 -20.59
N VAL A 158 2.81 21.18 -19.95
CA VAL A 158 1.63 22.04 -20.15
C VAL A 158 1.54 23.19 -19.13
N ALA A 159 2.30 23.15 -18.04
CA ALA A 159 2.33 24.26 -17.08
C ALA A 159 2.99 25.49 -17.74
N PRO A 160 2.32 26.66 -17.80
CA PRO A 160 2.90 27.84 -18.44
C PRO A 160 4.11 28.31 -17.63
N THR A 161 5.31 28.05 -18.16
CA THR A 161 6.59 28.45 -17.55
C THR A 161 6.85 29.94 -17.70
N ASN A 162 6.12 30.62 -18.59
CA ASN A 162 6.33 32.03 -18.87
C ASN A 162 5.61 32.92 -17.85
N ARG A 163 6.36 33.79 -17.17
CA ARG A 163 5.84 34.70 -16.12
C ARG A 163 4.72 35.61 -16.62
N GLU A 164 4.71 35.93 -17.91
CA GLU A 164 3.67 36.75 -18.54
C GLU A 164 2.32 36.03 -18.63
N VAL A 165 2.31 34.75 -19.00
CA VAL A 165 1.09 33.93 -19.07
C VAL A 165 0.48 33.71 -17.68
N ILE A 166 1.32 33.57 -16.64
CA ILE A 166 0.88 33.49 -15.24
C ILE A 166 0.25 34.81 -14.77
N LYS A 167 0.78 35.97 -15.20
CA LYS A 167 0.21 37.29 -14.87
C LYS A 167 -1.16 37.50 -15.52
N ILE A 168 -1.35 37.03 -16.75
CA ILE A 168 -2.63 37.13 -17.47
C ILE A 168 -3.70 36.26 -16.78
N LEU A 169 -3.37 35.02 -16.40
CA LEU A 169 -4.30 34.10 -15.74
C LEU A 169 -4.69 34.50 -14.31
N ARG A 170 -3.96 35.41 -13.65
CA ARG A 170 -4.26 35.88 -12.28
C ARG A 170 -5.06 37.19 -12.24
N ARG A 171 -5.31 37.82 -13.39
CA ARG A 171 -5.97 39.13 -13.51
C ARG A 171 -7.39 39.08 -14.09
N GLY A 172 -7.92 37.90 -14.40
CA GLY A 172 -9.34 37.66 -14.72
C GLY A 172 -10.02 36.94 -13.58
#